data_AF-A0AAV3HMK4-F1
#
_entry.id   AF-A0AAV3HMK4-F1
#
_cell.length_a   1.000
_cell.length_b   1.000
_cell.length_c   1.000
_cell.angle_alpha   90.00
_cell.angle_beta   90.00
_cell.angle_gamma   90.00
#
_symmetry.space_group_name_H-M   'P 1'
#
loop_
_entity.id
_entity.type
_entity.pdbx_description
1 polymer ?
#
loop_
_entity_poly.entity_id
_entity_poly.type
_entity_poly.pdbx_seq_one_letter_code
_entity_poly.pdbx_strand_id
1 'polypeptide(L)'
;MITWPCLLKLDGDDELVYLASPEQLNAECQALIWGQDDIVIDTQGHCFALKTGSNNTVELGLLPQTLNVQQVTELIQKHEFAQAQRCIIKIHFTSVQQAIEALAD
;
A
#
# COMPACT_ATOMS: atom_id res chain seq x y z
N MET A 1 -2.94 -7.68 14.22
CA MET A 1 -1.56 -7.98 13.79
C MET A 1 -1.54 -7.74 12.29
N ILE A 2 -0.51 -7.10 11.76
CA ILE A 2 -0.43 -6.82 10.31
C ILE A 2 -0.16 -8.11 9.53
N THR A 3 -0.75 -8.23 8.32
CA THR A 3 -0.60 -9.39 7.45
C THR A 3 0.07 -9.01 6.13
N TRP A 4 1.32 -9.46 5.94
CA TRP A 4 2.07 -9.26 4.71
C TRP A 4 1.62 -10.25 3.60
N PRO A 5 1.76 -9.91 2.30
CA PRO A 5 2.28 -8.65 1.77
C PRO A 5 1.34 -7.46 2.00
N CYS A 6 1.90 -6.26 1.99
CA CYS A 6 1.16 -5.02 2.18
C CYS A 6 1.37 -4.08 1.00
N LEU A 7 0.54 -3.05 0.95
CA LEU A 7 0.58 -2.01 -0.05
C LEU A 7 0.80 -0.67 0.64
N LEU A 8 1.88 0.03 0.30
CA LEU A 8 2.12 1.40 0.73
C LEU A 8 1.51 2.35 -0.30
N LYS A 9 0.59 3.20 0.16
CA LYS A 9 0.02 4.29 -0.61
C LYS A 9 0.63 5.60 -0.14
N LEU A 10 1.29 6.30 -1.05
CA LEU A 10 1.79 7.65 -0.80
C LEU A 10 0.65 8.68 -0.97
N ASP A 11 0.67 9.74 -0.18
CA ASP A 11 -0.20 10.89 -0.34
C ASP A 11 0.35 11.85 -1.41
N GLY A 12 -0.56 12.44 -2.18
CA GLY A 12 -0.20 13.38 -3.25
C GLY A 12 0.13 12.75 -4.62
N ASP A 13 0.50 11.47 -4.67
CA ASP A 13 0.66 10.72 -5.92
C ASP A 13 -0.30 9.51 -5.98
N ASP A 14 -0.58 9.03 -7.18
CA ASP A 14 -1.29 7.77 -7.39
C ASP A 14 -0.30 6.57 -7.34
N GLU A 15 0.94 6.81 -6.91
CA GLU A 15 1.96 5.81 -6.66
C GLU A 15 1.59 4.85 -5.51
N LEU A 16 1.83 3.57 -5.78
CA LEU A 16 1.62 2.47 -4.87
C LEU A 16 2.88 1.61 -4.87
N VAL A 17 3.32 1.21 -3.69
CA VAL A 17 4.52 0.39 -3.50
C VAL A 17 4.11 -0.94 -2.90
N TYR A 18 4.37 -2.03 -3.61
CA TYR A 18 4.20 -3.38 -3.09
C TYR A 18 5.28 -3.67 -2.04
N LEU A 19 4.88 -4.23 -0.91
CA LEU A 19 5.78 -4.58 0.18
C LEU A 19 5.60 -6.06 0.55
N ALA A 20 6.58 -6.90 0.22
CA ALA A 20 6.54 -8.32 0.55
C ALA A 20 6.72 -8.59 2.06
N SER A 21 7.47 -7.70 2.74
CA SER A 21 7.91 -7.92 4.12
C SER A 21 8.13 -6.58 4.86
N PRO A 22 8.18 -6.61 6.21
CA PRO A 22 8.50 -5.42 7.01
C PRO A 22 9.91 -4.88 6.77
N GLU A 23 10.83 -5.71 6.27
CA GLU A 23 12.19 -5.29 5.91
C GLU A 23 12.15 -4.42 4.65
N GLN A 24 11.33 -4.81 3.66
CA GLN A 24 11.11 -4.03 2.45
C GLN A 24 10.47 -2.69 2.78
N LEU A 25 9.50 -2.63 3.70
CA LEU A 25 8.95 -1.35 4.17
C LEU A 25 10.04 -0.42 4.70
N ASN A 26 10.93 -0.92 5.56
CA ASN A 26 11.99 -0.09 6.11
C ASN A 26 12.97 0.39 5.02
N ALA A 27 13.28 -0.46 4.03
CA ALA A 27 14.13 -0.07 2.91
C ALA A 27 13.48 1.01 2.05
N GLU A 28 12.21 0.83 1.67
CA GLU A 28 11.43 1.79 0.89
C GLU A 28 11.29 3.12 1.65
N CYS A 29 10.97 3.09 2.94
CA CYS A 29 10.89 4.30 3.77
C CYS A 29 12.24 5.00 4.01
N GLN A 30 13.38 4.34 3.77
CA GLN A 30 14.69 5.01 3.77
C GLN A 30 14.99 5.69 2.43
N ALA A 31 14.46 5.17 1.34
CA ALA A 31 14.64 5.70 -0.01
C ALA A 31 13.61 6.77 -0.38
N LEU A 32 12.38 6.63 0.11
CA LEU A 32 11.23 7.47 -0.21
C LEU A 32 11.05 8.58 0.83
N ILE A 33 10.52 9.72 0.38
CA ILE A 33 10.06 10.78 1.27
C ILE A 33 8.60 10.49 1.60
N TRP A 34 8.35 9.97 2.79
CA TRP A 34 7.01 9.68 3.29
C TRP A 34 6.58 10.68 4.37
N GLY A 35 5.27 10.92 4.45
CA GLY A 35 4.60 11.81 5.37
C GLY A 35 3.64 11.09 6.32
N GLN A 36 2.93 11.89 7.13
CA GLN A 36 1.95 11.41 8.11
C GLN A 36 0.63 10.93 7.49
N ASP A 37 0.36 11.33 6.24
CA ASP A 37 -0.86 10.99 5.50
C ASP A 37 -0.70 9.72 4.67
N ASP A 38 0.51 9.17 4.62
CA ASP A 38 0.82 7.90 3.97
C ASP A 38 0.29 6.72 4.79
N ILE A 39 -0.24 5.73 4.08
CA ILE A 39 -0.88 4.58 4.70
C ILE A 39 -0.37 3.27 4.11
N VAL A 40 -0.22 2.28 4.98
CA VAL A 40 0.03 0.89 4.61
C VAL A 40 -1.26 0.11 4.72
N ILE A 41 -1.60 -0.67 3.70
CA ILE A 41 -2.82 -1.46 3.61
C ILE A 41 -2.41 -2.94 3.59
N ASP A 42 -2.95 -3.75 4.49
CA ASP A 42 -2.67 -5.18 4.53
C ASP A 42 -3.59 -6.00 3.61
N THR A 43 -3.31 -7.31 3.46
CA THR A 43 -4.15 -8.24 2.68
C THR A 43 -5.61 -8.36 3.14
N GLN A 44 -5.94 -7.89 4.35
CA GLN A 44 -7.28 -7.86 4.91
C GLN A 44 -7.97 -6.51 4.72
N GLY A 45 -7.26 -5.51 4.18
CA GLY A 45 -7.74 -4.14 4.00
C GLY A 45 -7.52 -3.24 5.20
N HIS A 46 -6.89 -3.71 6.28
CA HIS A 46 -6.59 -2.86 7.43
C HIS A 46 -5.56 -1.80 7.04
N CYS A 47 -5.84 -0.55 7.41
CA CYS A 47 -4.92 0.54 7.18
C CYS A 47 -4.05 0.79 8.41
N PHE A 48 -2.80 1.15 8.16
CA PHE A 48 -1.81 1.49 9.17
C PHE A 48 -1.14 2.81 8.80
N ALA A 49 -1.04 3.73 9.74
CA ALA A 49 -0.25 4.94 9.58
C ALA A 49 1.23 4.65 9.81
N LEU A 50 2.08 5.23 8.97
CA LEU A 50 3.52 5.23 9.18
C LEU A 50 3.87 6.14 10.36
N LYS A 51 4.73 5.67 11.25
CA LYS A 51 5.27 6.44 12.37
C LYS A 51 6.77 6.23 12.43
N THR A 52 7.50 7.30 12.71
CA THR A 52 8.92 7.20 13.02
C THR A 52 9.06 6.62 14.42
N GLY A 53 9.61 5.41 14.50
CA GLY A 53 9.94 4.75 15.75
C GLY A 53 11.29 5.18 16.30
N SER A 54 11.68 4.54 17.41
CA SER A 54 13.00 4.72 18.00
C SER A 54 14.08 4.13 17.09
N ASN A 55 15.23 4.80 16.94
CA ASN A 55 16.35 4.37 16.08
C ASN A 55 16.08 4.39 14.56
N ASN A 56 15.29 5.35 14.07
CA ASN A 56 15.08 5.55 12.62
C ASN A 56 14.37 4.38 11.93
N THR A 57 13.69 3.52 12.70
CA THR A 57 12.85 2.44 12.19
C THR A 57 11.44 2.96 11.93
N VAL A 58 10.73 2.33 10.99
CA VAL A 58 9.33 2.63 10.76
C VAL A 58 8.45 1.72 11.60
N GLU A 59 7.53 2.33 12.34
CA GLU A 59 6.48 1.65 13.09
C GLU A 59 5.13 1.87 12.43
N LEU A 60 4.24 0.89 12.56
CA LEU A 60 2.91 0.91 11.96
C LEU A 60 1.85 1.03 13.05
N GLY A 61 1.07 2.11 13.00
CA GLY A 61 -0.07 2.31 13.89
C GLY A 61 -1.38 1.93 13.20
N LEU A 62 -2.09 0.91 13.69
CA LEU A 62 -3.39 0.52 13.15
C LEU A 62 -4.36 1.71 13.18
N LEU A 63 -4.98 1.98 12.03
CA LEU A 63 -6.01 2.99 11.87
C LEU A 63 -7.39 2.37 12.04
N PRO A 64 -8.40 3.15 12.46
CA PRO A 64 -9.78 2.67 12.59
C PRO A 64 -10.45 2.42 11.22
N GLN A 65 -9.79 2.83 10.13
CA GLN A 65 -10.29 2.66 8.78
C GLN A 65 -9.82 1.32 8.18
N THR A 66 -10.69 0.71 7.38
CA THR A 66 -10.41 -0.52 6.64
C THR A 66 -10.93 -0.32 5.23
N LEU A 67 -10.11 -0.63 4.24
CA LEU A 67 -10.48 -0.55 2.83
C LEU A 67 -11.09 -1.87 2.39
N ASN A 68 -12.17 -1.78 1.64
CA ASN A 68 -12.74 -2.94 0.96
C ASN A 68 -12.01 -3.20 -0.37
N VAL A 69 -12.29 -4.35 -0.98
CA VAL A 69 -11.69 -4.75 -2.26
C VAL A 69 -11.91 -3.72 -3.37
N GLN A 70 -13.07 -3.06 -3.42
CA GLN A 70 -13.36 -2.06 -4.45
C GLN A 70 -12.46 -0.84 -4.30
N GLN A 71 -12.29 -0.35 -3.08
CA GLN A 71 -11.40 0.78 -2.78
C GLN A 71 -9.95 0.47 -3.12
N VAL A 72 -9.46 -0.73 -2.77
CA VAL A 72 -8.09 -1.14 -3.12
C VAL A 72 -7.94 -1.32 -4.63
N THR A 73 -8.96 -1.85 -5.32
CA THR A 73 -8.96 -1.95 -6.78
C THR A 73 -8.89 -0.57 -7.44
N GLU A 74 -9.64 0.41 -6.93
CA GLU A 74 -9.60 1.78 -7.43
C GLU A 74 -8.21 2.42 -7.25
N LEU A 75 -7.54 2.18 -6.12
CA LEU A 75 -6.16 2.64 -5.90
C LEU A 75 -5.22 2.06 -6.96
N ILE A 76 -5.28 0.74 -7.20
CA ILE A 76 -4.42 0.07 -8.18
C ILE A 76 -4.71 0.55 -9.60
N GLN A 77 -5.98 0.76 -9.95
CA GLN A 77 -6.34 1.29 -11.26
C GLN A 77 -5.75 2.69 -11.49
N LYS A 78 -5.77 3.55 -10.46
CA LYS A 78 -5.15 4.88 -10.55
C LYS A 78 -3.64 4.79 -10.71
N HIS A 79 -2.99 3.92 -9.95
CA HIS A 79 -1.56 3.64 -10.08
C HIS A 79 -1.15 3.22 -11.50
N GLU A 80 -1.81 2.20 -12.03
CA GLU A 80 -1.54 1.68 -13.38
C GLU A 80 -1.81 2.73 -14.47
N PHE A 81 -2.84 3.56 -14.26
CA PHE A 81 -3.17 4.66 -15.15
C PHE A 81 -2.09 5.75 -15.11
N ALA A 82 -1.63 6.14 -13.92
CA ALA A 82 -0.58 7.14 -13.73
C ALA A 82 0.77 6.68 -14.31
N GLN A 83 1.10 5.39 -14.17
CA GLN A 83 2.30 4.80 -14.77
C GLN A 83 2.23 4.66 -16.31
N ALA A 84 1.07 4.94 -16.93
CA ALA A 84 0.81 4.77 -18.36
C ALA A 84 1.14 3.36 -18.90
N GLN A 85 1.31 2.38 -18.01
CA GLN A 85 1.81 1.07 -18.40
C GLN A 85 0.73 0.22 -19.05
N ARG A 86 -0.55 0.34 -18.65
CA ARG A 86 -1.65 -0.43 -19.23
C ARG A 86 -3.01 0.27 -19.09
N CYS A 87 -3.84 0.27 -20.14
CA CYS A 87 -5.26 0.68 -20.06
C CYS A 87 -6.10 -0.40 -19.35
N ILE A 88 -5.92 -0.61 -18.05
CA ILE A 88 -6.66 -1.67 -17.33
C ILE A 88 -7.98 -1.18 -16.76
N ILE A 89 -8.90 -0.83 -17.66
CA ILE A 89 -10.26 -0.34 -17.33
C ILE A 89 -11.16 -1.49 -16.81
N LYS A 90 -10.67 -2.74 -16.76
CA LYS A 90 -11.46 -3.95 -16.43
C LYS A 90 -10.83 -4.87 -15.38
N ILE A 91 -10.04 -4.34 -14.45
CA ILE A 91 -9.63 -5.16 -13.29
C ILE A 91 -10.79 -5.20 -12.31
N HIS A 92 -11.21 -6.41 -11.93
CA HIS A 92 -12.01 -6.65 -10.75
C HIS A 92 -11.30 -7.72 -9.95
N PHE A 93 -10.83 -7.33 -8.77
CA PHE A 93 -10.31 -8.28 -7.81
C PHE A 93 -11.44 -8.83 -6.94
N THR A 94 -11.33 -10.09 -6.54
CA THR A 94 -12.30 -10.73 -5.65
C THR A 94 -11.96 -10.57 -4.17
N SER A 95 -10.71 -10.18 -3.86
CA SER A 95 -10.24 -9.89 -2.51
C SER A 95 -9.15 -8.82 -2.50
N VAL A 96 -8.95 -8.16 -1.34
CA VAL A 96 -7.84 -7.22 -1.14
C VAL A 96 -6.50 -7.92 -1.33
N GLN A 97 -6.36 -9.15 -0.81
CA GLN A 97 -5.17 -9.96 -1.02
C GLN A 97 -4.81 -10.10 -2.51
N GLN A 98 -5.77 -10.52 -3.34
CA GLN A 98 -5.53 -10.69 -4.79
C GLN A 98 -5.14 -9.36 -5.45
N ALA A 99 -5.73 -8.25 -4.98
CA ALA A 99 -5.41 -6.92 -5.47
C ALA A 99 -3.95 -6.55 -5.17
N ILE A 100 -3.50 -6.75 -3.94
CA ILE A 100 -2.11 -6.48 -3.53
C ILE A 100 -1.13 -7.41 -4.25
N GLU A 101 -1.46 -8.69 -4.39
CA GLU A 101 -0.63 -9.67 -5.11
C GLU A 101 -0.49 -9.34 -6.60
N ALA A 102 -1.44 -8.62 -7.21
CA ALA A 102 -1.34 -8.21 -8.60
C ALA A 102 -0.27 -7.13 -8.85
N LEU A 103 0.22 -6.46 -7.79
CA LEU A 103 1.34 -5.52 -7.84
C LEU A 103 2.68 -6.17 -7.48
N ALA A 104 2.70 -7.47 -7.17
CA ALA A 104 3.93 -8.23 -7.01
C ALA A 104 4.52 -8.53 -8.40
N ASP A 105 5.28 -7.58 -8.97
CA ASP A 105 6.03 -7.77 -10.22
C ASP A 105 7.26 -8.70 -10.03
#